data_AF-A0A1I7K120-F1
#
_entry.id   AF-A0A1I7K120-F1
#
_cell.length_a   1.000
_cell.length_b   1.000
_cell.length_c   1.000
_cell.angle_alpha   90.00
_cell.angle_beta   90.00
_cell.angle_gamma   90.00
#
_symmetry.space_group_name_H-M   'P 1'
#
loop_
_entity.id
_entity.type
_entity.pdbx_description
1 polymer ?
#
loop_
_entity_poly.entity_id
_entity_poly.type
_entity_poly.pdbx_seq_one_letter_code
_entity_poly.pdbx_strand_id
1 'polypeptide(L)'
;MATKPRSNLFANRLKSIRISRKLKQSEFCESFSIFCGMDKILPVSTLSSWEIGAKRPNYETLIQLADYFGITVDFLIGRSSAENENVGSNGFLFLDDFLVEIEEKDLILYDNKPVFITYNDGQKNYGEWGIYNKRKDVFRCSEQSVRHAPFFKYYACTPDSFPQPKRIK
;
A
#
# COMPACT_ATOMS: atom_id res chain seq x y z
N MET A 1 -6.37 5.39 38.67
CA MET A 1 -5.86 4.13 38.05
C MET A 1 -6.19 4.18 36.57
N ALA A 2 -5.20 4.34 35.70
CA ALA A 2 -5.42 4.31 34.26
C ALA A 2 -5.62 2.86 33.82
N THR A 3 -6.82 2.51 33.39
CA THR A 3 -7.11 1.20 32.78
C THR A 3 -6.30 1.08 31.50
N LYS A 4 -5.28 0.21 31.50
CA LYS A 4 -4.55 -0.16 30.28
C LYS A 4 -5.60 -0.65 29.27
N PRO A 5 -5.82 0.04 28.14
CA PRO A 5 -6.91 -0.34 27.25
C PRO A 5 -6.67 -1.76 26.74
N ARG A 6 -7.73 -2.58 26.71
CA ARG A 6 -7.72 -3.89 26.05
C ARG A 6 -7.06 -3.72 24.68
N SER A 7 -6.03 -4.52 24.41
CA SER A 7 -5.32 -4.51 23.14
C SER A 7 -6.32 -4.64 22.00
N ASN A 8 -6.53 -3.57 21.23
CA ASN A 8 -7.39 -3.60 20.07
C ASN A 8 -6.60 -4.24 18.92
N LEU A 9 -6.92 -5.49 18.59
CA LEU A 9 -6.17 -6.29 17.61
C LEU A 9 -6.13 -5.63 16.23
N PHE A 10 -7.25 -5.06 15.78
CA PHE A 10 -7.32 -4.28 14.53
C PHE A 10 -6.33 -3.11 14.55
N ALA A 11 -6.37 -2.31 15.62
CA ALA A 11 -5.53 -1.11 15.75
C ALA A 11 -4.04 -1.47 15.71
N ASN A 12 -3.66 -2.55 16.41
CA ASN A 12 -2.31 -3.06 16.42
C ASN A 12 -1.89 -3.58 15.03
N ARG A 13 -2.74 -4.34 14.35
CA ARG A 13 -2.43 -4.89 13.00
C ARG A 13 -2.27 -3.78 11.97
N LEU A 14 -3.19 -2.82 11.92
CA LEU A 14 -3.10 -1.67 11.03
C LEU A 14 -1.78 -0.92 11.22
N LYS A 15 -1.44 -0.61 12.49
CA LYS A 15 -0.20 0.08 12.83
C LYS A 15 1.04 -0.73 12.46
N SER A 16 1.05 -2.02 12.77
CA SER A 16 2.17 -2.92 12.48
C SER A 16 2.40 -3.04 10.98
N ILE A 17 1.35 -3.23 10.18
CA ILE A 17 1.47 -3.32 8.72
C ILE A 17 2.00 -2.02 8.16
N ARG A 18 1.46 -0.85 8.57
CA ARG A 18 1.97 0.45 8.12
C ARG A 18 3.47 0.61 8.42
N ILE A 19 3.90 0.27 9.63
CA ILE A 19 5.30 0.37 10.05
C ILE A 19 6.18 -0.64 9.28
N SER A 20 5.69 -1.85 9.03
CA SER A 20 6.41 -2.86 8.24
C SER A 20 6.66 -2.40 6.80
N ARG A 21 5.73 -1.61 6.25
CA ARG A 21 5.85 -0.94 4.94
C ARG A 21 6.68 0.36 5.01
N LYS A 22 7.26 0.69 6.17
CA LYS A 22 8.09 1.89 6.44
C LYS A 22 7.39 3.23 6.19
N LEU A 23 6.05 3.25 6.25
CA LEU A 23 5.29 4.47 6.01
C LEU A 23 5.11 5.28 7.30
N LYS A 24 5.37 6.59 7.27
CA LYS A 24 4.93 7.52 8.32
C LYS A 24 3.40 7.70 8.25
N GLN A 25 2.78 8.15 9.35
CA GLN A 25 1.32 8.34 9.37
C GLN A 25 0.85 9.35 8.31
N SER A 26 1.60 10.43 8.11
CA SER A 26 1.32 11.43 7.08
C SER A 26 1.42 10.86 5.66
N GLU A 27 2.49 10.11 5.39
CA GLU A 27 2.74 9.48 4.09
C GLU A 27 1.64 8.47 3.76
N PHE A 28 1.28 7.61 4.72
CA PHE A 28 0.16 6.70 4.56
C PHE A 28 -1.15 7.44 4.28
N CYS A 29 -1.44 8.51 5.03
CA CYS A 29 -2.67 9.25 4.83
C CYS A 29 -2.75 9.82 3.42
N GLU A 30 -1.66 10.38 2.91
CA GLU A 30 -1.58 10.93 1.56
C GLU A 30 -1.74 9.82 0.50
N SER A 31 -0.93 8.77 0.56
CA SER A 31 -0.97 7.67 -0.41
C SER A 31 -2.30 6.90 -0.38
N PHE A 32 -2.86 6.63 0.79
CA PHE A 32 -4.15 5.97 0.95
C PHE A 32 -5.29 6.81 0.38
N SER A 33 -5.27 8.13 0.59
CA SER A 33 -6.31 9.03 0.06
C SER A 33 -6.27 9.09 -1.46
N ILE A 34 -5.07 9.14 -2.04
CA ILE A 34 -4.87 9.09 -3.49
C ILE A 34 -5.36 7.75 -4.05
N PHE A 35 -4.99 6.64 -3.40
CA PHE A 35 -5.43 5.29 -3.79
C PHE A 35 -6.96 5.16 -3.80
N CYS A 36 -7.62 5.67 -2.76
CA CYS A 36 -9.08 5.64 -2.64
C CYS A 36 -9.81 6.67 -3.51
N GLY A 37 -9.08 7.53 -4.24
CA GLY A 37 -9.68 8.60 -5.04
C GLY A 37 -10.40 9.66 -4.21
N MET A 38 -9.94 9.93 -2.98
CA MET A 38 -10.57 10.91 -2.10
C MET A 38 -10.26 12.35 -2.52
N ASP A 39 -11.27 13.22 -2.48
CA ASP A 39 -11.10 14.67 -2.73
C ASP A 39 -10.21 15.37 -1.70
N LYS A 40 -10.11 14.78 -0.50
CA LYS A 40 -9.35 15.32 0.64
C LYS A 40 -8.48 14.25 1.24
N ILE A 41 -7.28 14.66 1.66
CA ILE A 41 -6.35 13.79 2.38
C ILE A 41 -6.97 13.40 3.73
N LEU A 42 -6.91 12.11 4.03
CA LEU A 42 -7.26 11.52 5.32
C LEU A 42 -6.49 12.25 6.43
N PRO A 43 -7.18 12.83 7.42
CA PRO A 43 -6.47 13.51 8.50
C PRO A 43 -5.64 12.52 9.33
N VAL A 44 -4.40 12.87 9.65
CA VAL A 44 -3.50 12.05 10.49
C VAL A 44 -4.12 11.74 11.86
N SER A 45 -4.90 12.65 12.42
CA SER A 45 -5.65 12.44 13.66
C SER A 45 -6.68 11.31 13.55
N THR A 46 -7.27 11.11 12.37
CA THR A 46 -8.20 10.01 12.08
C THR A 46 -7.47 8.68 12.07
N LEU A 47 -6.36 8.57 11.32
CA LEU A 47 -5.53 7.37 11.33
C LEU A 47 -5.01 7.06 12.73
N SER A 48 -4.50 8.06 13.46
CA SER A 48 -4.02 7.89 14.82
C SER A 48 -5.11 7.35 15.74
N SER A 49 -6.35 7.86 15.60
CA SER A 49 -7.51 7.34 16.34
C SER A 49 -7.81 5.87 16.02
N TRP A 50 -7.59 5.43 14.78
CA TRP A 50 -7.72 4.02 14.38
C TRP A 50 -6.60 3.16 14.97
N GLU A 51 -5.36 3.63 14.91
CA GLU A 51 -4.17 2.91 15.39
C GLU A 51 -4.05 2.77 16.90
N ILE A 52 -4.72 3.65 17.66
CA ILE A 52 -4.87 3.48 19.12
C ILE A 52 -6.18 2.78 19.49
N GLY A 53 -7.04 2.51 18.51
CA GLY A 53 -8.33 1.85 18.70
C GLY A 53 -9.41 2.71 19.34
N ALA A 54 -9.24 4.04 19.38
CA ALA A 54 -10.23 4.98 19.88
C ALA A 54 -11.44 5.14 18.95
N LYS A 55 -11.20 4.98 17.63
CA LYS A 55 -12.24 4.95 16.60
C LYS A 55 -12.02 3.77 15.67
N ARG A 56 -13.03 3.42 14.90
CA ARG A 56 -12.94 2.44 13.82
C ARG A 56 -13.24 3.10 12.47
N PRO A 57 -12.59 2.68 11.37
CA PRO A 57 -13.04 3.05 10.04
C PRO A 57 -14.44 2.48 9.79
N ASN A 58 -15.15 3.05 8.81
CA ASN A 58 -16.39 2.45 8.33
C ASN A 58 -16.08 1.19 7.49
N TYR A 59 -17.13 0.48 7.08
CA TYR A 59 -17.01 -0.75 6.31
C TYR A 59 -16.25 -0.55 4.98
N GLU A 60 -16.58 0.51 4.24
CA GLU A 60 -15.95 0.82 2.95
C GLU A 60 -14.44 1.06 3.10
N THR A 61 -14.05 1.90 4.05
CA THR A 61 -12.66 2.19 4.35
C THR A 61 -11.91 0.95 4.83
N LEU A 62 -12.59 0.02 5.51
CA LEU A 62 -11.97 -1.23 5.95
C LEU A 62 -11.58 -2.13 4.76
N ILE A 63 -12.44 -2.21 3.74
CA ILE A 63 -12.13 -2.90 2.48
C ILE A 63 -10.97 -2.21 1.78
N GLN A 64 -11.05 -0.88 1.63
CA GLN A 64 -9.98 -0.11 1.00
C GLN A 64 -8.63 -0.28 1.71
N LEU A 65 -8.62 -0.38 3.04
CA LEU A 65 -7.40 -0.67 3.81
C LEU A 65 -6.84 -2.05 3.47
N ALA A 66 -7.71 -3.06 3.38
CA ALA A 66 -7.33 -4.41 3.01
C ALA A 66 -6.73 -4.44 1.59
N ASP A 67 -7.39 -3.79 0.63
CA ASP A 67 -6.94 -3.66 -0.75
C ASP A 67 -5.61 -2.89 -0.86
N TYR A 68 -5.50 -1.76 -0.15
CA TYR A 68 -4.28 -0.94 -0.15
C TYR A 68 -3.06 -1.72 0.35
N PHE A 69 -3.24 -2.58 1.35
CA PHE A 69 -2.16 -3.38 1.93
C PHE A 69 -1.95 -4.75 1.29
N GLY A 70 -2.87 -5.20 0.42
CA GLY A 70 -2.86 -6.54 -0.18
C GLY A 70 -3.13 -7.66 0.83
N ILE A 71 -4.04 -7.42 1.78
CA ILE A 71 -4.41 -8.35 2.85
C ILE A 71 -5.92 -8.61 2.82
N THR A 72 -6.38 -9.59 3.59
CA THR A 72 -7.82 -9.78 3.82
C THR A 72 -8.36 -8.85 4.92
N VAL A 73 -9.63 -8.47 4.79
CA VAL A 73 -10.36 -7.81 5.88
C VAL A 73 -10.38 -8.68 7.14
N ASP A 74 -10.51 -10.01 6.99
CA ASP A 74 -10.52 -10.96 8.09
C ASP A 74 -9.19 -10.95 8.89
N PHE A 75 -8.05 -10.83 8.20
CA PHE A 75 -6.80 -10.55 8.89
C PHE A 75 -6.85 -9.18 9.57
N LEU A 76 -7.26 -8.14 8.89
CA LEU A 76 -7.21 -6.79 9.47
C LEU A 76 -8.04 -6.70 10.77
N ILE A 77 -9.18 -7.38 10.86
CA ILE A 77 -10.08 -7.34 12.02
C ILE A 77 -9.85 -8.41 13.10
N GLY A 78 -8.96 -9.38 12.88
CA GLY A 78 -8.70 -10.42 13.89
C GLY A 78 -9.40 -11.76 13.70
N ARG A 79 -10.07 -12.00 12.57
CA ARG A 79 -10.76 -13.27 12.29
C ARG A 79 -9.83 -14.34 11.75
N SER A 80 -8.75 -13.95 11.08
CA SER A 80 -7.66 -14.84 10.67
C SER A 80 -6.33 -14.50 11.35
N SER A 81 -5.50 -15.51 11.55
CA SER A 81 -4.09 -15.34 11.94
C SER A 81 -3.20 -15.08 10.74
N ALA A 82 -3.62 -15.50 9.54
CA ALA A 82 -2.89 -15.37 8.29
C ALA A 82 -3.36 -14.11 7.56
N GLU A 83 -2.42 -13.40 6.92
CA GLU A 83 -2.72 -12.19 6.16
C GLU A 83 -3.63 -12.46 4.94
N ASN A 84 -3.63 -13.70 4.43
CA ASN A 84 -4.45 -14.19 3.31
C ASN A 84 -4.92 -15.64 3.55
N GLU A 85 -6.23 -15.93 3.44
CA GLU A 85 -6.81 -17.29 3.63
C GLU A 85 -7.07 -18.06 2.31
N ASN A 86 -6.36 -17.75 1.21
CA ASN A 86 -6.31 -18.64 0.05
C ASN A 86 -5.08 -19.56 0.16
N VAL A 87 -5.18 -20.59 1.02
CA VAL A 87 -4.09 -21.54 1.25
C VAL A 87 -4.11 -22.64 0.18
N GLY A 88 -3.43 -22.38 -0.93
CA GLY A 88 -2.88 -23.40 -1.82
C GLY A 88 -1.46 -23.78 -1.39
N SER A 89 -1.34 -24.82 -0.56
CA SER A 89 -0.20 -25.71 -0.23
C SER A 89 1.28 -25.25 -0.15
N ASN A 90 1.70 -24.03 -0.48
CA ASN A 90 3.11 -23.61 -0.35
C ASN A 90 3.25 -22.26 0.37
N GLY A 91 2.81 -22.21 1.63
CA GLY A 91 3.44 -21.50 2.77
C GLY A 91 3.77 -20.00 2.76
N PHE A 92 3.88 -19.34 1.62
CA PHE A 92 4.15 -17.91 1.45
C PHE A 92 3.58 -17.50 0.08
N LEU A 93 2.54 -16.67 0.06
CA LEU A 93 2.24 -15.87 -1.13
C LEU A 93 3.27 -14.73 -1.10
N PHE A 94 4.22 -14.74 -2.04
CA PHE A 94 5.21 -13.69 -2.15
C PHE A 94 4.49 -12.37 -2.49
N LEU A 95 5.08 -11.21 -2.15
CA LEU A 95 4.58 -9.91 -2.67
C LEU A 95 4.33 -9.98 -4.19
N ASP A 96 5.09 -10.83 -4.87
CA ASP A 96 5.04 -11.18 -6.28
C ASP A 96 3.63 -11.60 -6.78
N ASP A 97 2.76 -12.15 -5.93
CA ASP A 97 1.41 -12.56 -6.34
C ASP A 97 0.42 -11.38 -6.50
N PHE A 98 0.73 -10.22 -5.90
CA PHE A 98 -0.08 -8.99 -5.99
C PHE A 98 0.62 -7.88 -6.77
N LEU A 99 1.90 -8.06 -7.09
CA LEU A 99 2.72 -7.12 -7.84
C LEU A 99 2.66 -7.47 -9.32
N VAL A 100 1.91 -6.69 -10.09
CA VAL A 100 1.98 -6.77 -11.55
C VAL A 100 3.15 -5.94 -12.01
N GLU A 101 4.11 -6.59 -12.67
CA GLU A 101 5.22 -5.91 -13.34
C GLU A 101 4.63 -4.99 -14.43
N ILE A 102 4.92 -3.69 -14.31
CA ILE A 102 4.50 -2.66 -15.25
C ILE A 102 5.63 -2.51 -16.26
N GLU A 103 5.30 -2.55 -17.56
CA GLU A 103 6.25 -2.18 -18.59
C GLU A 103 6.57 -0.67 -18.52
N GLU A 104 7.81 -0.28 -18.81
CA GLU A 104 8.25 1.13 -18.78
C GLU A 104 7.31 2.06 -19.58
N LYS A 105 6.82 1.60 -20.73
CA LYS A 105 5.89 2.34 -21.59
C LYS A 105 4.55 2.67 -20.90
N ASP A 106 4.12 1.81 -19.97
CA ASP A 106 2.84 1.90 -19.28
C ASP A 106 2.94 2.68 -17.96
N LEU A 107 4.16 3.03 -17.53
CA LEU A 107 4.42 3.85 -16.34
C LEU A 107 3.70 5.21 -16.39
N ILE A 108 3.47 5.71 -17.61
CA ILE A 108 2.69 6.92 -17.88
C ILE A 108 1.25 6.88 -17.32
N LEU A 109 0.66 5.69 -17.20
CA LEU A 109 -0.69 5.45 -16.66
C LEU A 109 -0.73 5.55 -15.12
N TYR A 110 0.45 5.58 -14.50
CA TYR A 110 0.67 5.64 -13.07
C TYR A 110 1.16 7.01 -12.58
N ASP A 111 0.94 8.07 -13.38
CA ASP A 111 1.25 9.44 -12.94
C ASP A 111 0.49 9.79 -11.63
N ASN A 112 1.26 10.17 -10.62
CA ASN A 112 0.85 10.41 -9.24
C ASN A 112 0.23 9.19 -8.51
N LYS A 113 0.45 7.96 -9.01
CA LYS A 113 0.04 6.72 -8.35
C LYS A 113 1.23 6.06 -7.64
N PRO A 114 0.99 5.25 -6.59
CA PRO A 114 2.03 4.47 -5.95
C PRO A 114 2.51 3.36 -6.90
N VAL A 115 3.83 3.27 -7.04
CA VAL A 115 4.53 2.24 -7.82
C VAL A 115 5.67 1.72 -6.94
N PHE A 116 5.76 0.40 -6.81
CA PHE A 116 6.90 -0.25 -6.17
C PHE A 116 8.01 -0.38 -7.20
N ILE A 117 9.15 0.24 -6.92
CA ILE A 117 10.31 0.19 -7.80
C ILE A 117 11.35 -0.74 -7.21
N THR A 118 11.94 -1.57 -8.06
CA THR A 118 13.13 -2.34 -7.70
C THR A 118 14.24 -2.06 -8.69
N TYR A 119 15.45 -2.00 -8.16
CA TYR A 119 16.65 -1.77 -8.97
C TYR A 119 17.86 -2.41 -8.30
N ASN A 120 18.84 -2.77 -9.11
CA ASN A 120 20.10 -3.32 -8.65
C ASN A 120 21.22 -2.34 -9.01
N ASP A 121 21.96 -1.91 -7.99
CA ASP A 121 23.10 -0.98 -8.13
C ASP A 121 24.44 -1.73 -8.25
N GLY A 122 24.42 -2.99 -8.70
CA GLY A 122 25.59 -3.86 -8.83
C GLY A 122 26.10 -4.47 -7.51
N GLN A 123 25.76 -3.87 -6.36
CA GLN A 123 26.15 -4.39 -5.03
C GLN A 123 24.96 -4.85 -4.17
N LYS A 124 23.75 -4.33 -4.42
CA LYS A 124 22.57 -4.61 -3.60
C LYS A 124 21.28 -4.42 -4.38
N ASN A 125 20.30 -5.28 -4.11
CA ASN A 125 18.93 -5.13 -4.59
C ASN A 125 18.19 -4.15 -3.68
N TYR A 126 17.68 -3.08 -4.26
CA TYR A 126 16.84 -2.10 -3.61
C TYR A 126 15.39 -2.29 -4.07
N GLY A 127 14.45 -2.12 -3.14
CA GLY A 127 13.02 -2.19 -3.40
C GLY A 127 12.28 -1.23 -2.48
N GLU A 128 11.56 -0.28 -3.05
CA GLU A 128 10.81 0.73 -2.28
C GLU A 128 9.55 1.21 -3.00
N TRP A 129 8.61 1.73 -2.22
CA TRP A 129 7.42 2.40 -2.76
C TRP A 129 7.74 3.85 -3.07
N GLY A 130 7.33 4.29 -4.27
CA GLY A 130 7.43 5.68 -4.69
C GLY A 130 6.18 6.15 -5.43
N ILE A 131 5.94 7.46 -5.42
CA ILE A 131 4.90 8.08 -6.26
C ILE A 131 5.56 8.54 -7.56
N TYR A 132 5.14 7.98 -8.70
CA TYR A 132 5.71 8.37 -10.00
C TYR A 132 5.21 9.76 -10.42
N ASN A 133 6.12 10.64 -10.79
CA ASN A 133 5.81 11.96 -11.35
C ASN A 133 6.22 12.00 -12.82
N LYS A 134 5.26 11.92 -13.73
CA LYS A 134 5.50 11.90 -15.18
C LYS A 134 6.17 13.18 -15.69
N ARG A 135 5.83 14.35 -15.13
CA ARG A 135 6.37 15.63 -15.61
C ARG A 135 7.86 15.77 -15.36
N LYS A 136 8.33 15.24 -14.23
CA LYS A 136 9.74 15.31 -13.83
C LYS A 136 10.51 14.03 -14.17
N ASP A 137 9.80 12.95 -14.46
CA ASP A 137 10.30 11.58 -14.63
C ASP A 137 11.06 11.07 -13.39
N VAL A 138 10.40 11.20 -12.24
CA VAL A 138 10.99 10.94 -10.93
C VAL A 138 9.99 10.21 -10.03
N PHE A 139 10.48 9.25 -9.27
CA PHE A 139 9.74 8.64 -8.17
C PHE A 139 10.03 9.39 -6.88
N ARG A 140 8.96 9.84 -6.20
CA ARG A 140 9.07 10.40 -4.87
C ARG A 140 8.98 9.27 -3.85
N CYS A 141 10.13 8.86 -3.31
CA CYS A 141 10.26 7.80 -2.30
C CYS A 141 10.37 8.41 -0.89
N SER A 142 10.38 7.56 0.15
CA SER A 142 10.25 7.99 1.56
C SER A 142 11.35 8.93 2.05
N GLU A 143 12.57 8.81 1.52
CA GLU A 143 13.72 9.60 1.97
C GLU A 143 14.38 10.39 0.83
N GLN A 144 14.12 10.06 -0.43
CA GLN A 144 14.76 10.69 -1.60
C GLN A 144 13.86 10.67 -2.84
N SER A 145 14.21 11.50 -3.81
CA SER A 145 13.62 11.49 -5.14
C SER A 145 14.53 10.71 -6.08
N VAL A 146 14.06 9.58 -6.61
CA VAL A 146 14.83 8.72 -7.50
C VAL A 146 14.45 9.01 -8.94
N ARG A 147 15.41 9.41 -9.78
CA ARG A 147 15.15 9.56 -11.22
C ARG A 147 14.85 8.21 -11.84
N HIS A 148 13.88 8.21 -12.73
CA HIS A 148 13.61 7.06 -13.58
C HIS A 148 14.88 6.62 -14.34
N ALA A 149 15.07 5.31 -14.47
CA ALA A 149 16.17 4.70 -15.19
C ALA A 149 15.71 3.39 -15.86
N PRO A 150 16.22 3.07 -17.06
CA PRO A 150 15.72 1.96 -17.89
C PRO A 150 16.02 0.55 -17.35
N PHE A 151 16.84 0.44 -16.30
CA PHE A 151 17.15 -0.85 -15.65
C PHE A 151 16.30 -1.09 -14.39
N PHE A 152 15.34 -0.22 -14.10
CA PHE A 152 14.40 -0.42 -13.00
C PHE A 152 13.31 -1.39 -13.44
N LYS A 153 12.81 -2.17 -12.49
CA LYS A 153 11.55 -2.87 -12.64
C LYS A 153 10.49 -2.18 -11.80
N TYR A 154 9.32 -2.02 -12.38
CA TYR A 154 8.20 -1.32 -11.76
C TYR A 154 7.10 -2.32 -11.48
N TYR A 155 6.47 -2.21 -10.33
CA TYR A 155 5.36 -3.06 -9.94
C TYR A 155 4.24 -2.20 -9.37
N ALA A 156 3.01 -2.47 -9.78
CA ALA A 156 1.85 -1.94 -9.09
C ALA A 156 1.21 -3.04 -8.24
N CYS A 157 0.70 -2.68 -7.07
CA CYS A 157 -0.34 -3.48 -6.45
C CYS A 157 -1.58 -3.34 -7.32
N THR A 158 -1.96 -4.40 -8.02
CA THR A 158 -3.29 -4.44 -8.65
C THR A 158 -4.30 -4.88 -7.60
N PRO A 159 -5.34 -4.09 -7.32
CA PRO A 159 -6.61 -4.66 -6.97
C PRO A 159 -7.31 -5.01 -8.30
N ASP A 160 -8.08 -6.09 -8.36
CA ASP A 160 -9.10 -6.29 -9.39
C ASP A 160 -10.22 -5.18 -9.37
N SER A 161 -9.94 -4.02 -8.76
CA SER A 161 -10.87 -2.93 -8.43
C SER A 161 -10.67 -1.62 -9.21
N PHE A 162 -9.70 -1.51 -10.13
CA PHE A 162 -9.66 -0.34 -11.04
C PHE A 162 -10.49 -0.62 -12.31
N PRO A 163 -11.29 0.36 -12.82
CA PRO A 163 -12.07 0.18 -14.03
C PRO A 163 -11.12 -0.21 -15.17
N GLN A 164 -11.30 -1.43 -15.67
CA GLN A 164 -10.57 -1.97 -16.81
C GLN A 164 -10.53 -0.89 -17.91
N PRO A 165 -9.34 -0.47 -18.39
CA PRO A 165 -9.28 0.40 -19.55
C PRO A 165 -10.05 -0.31 -20.66
N LYS A 166 -11.11 0.35 -21.17
CA LYS A 166 -11.96 -0.20 -22.21
C LYS A 166 -11.07 -0.79 -23.30
N ARG A 167 -11.19 -2.09 -23.53
CA ARG A 167 -10.56 -2.80 -24.63
C ARG A 167 -11.03 -2.10 -25.92
N ILE A 168 -10.17 -1.27 -26.50
CA ILE A 168 -10.43 -0.67 -27.81
C ILE A 168 -10.37 -1.84 -28.79
N LYS A 169 -11.49 -2.08 -29.48
CA LYS A 169 -11.56 -3.03 -30.59
C LYS A 169 -10.81 -2.47 -31.80
#